data_AF-A0A843ELX5-F1
#
_entry.id   AF-A0A843ELX5-F1
#
_cell.length_a   1.000
_cell.length_b   1.000
_cell.length_c   1.000
_cell.angle_alpha   90.00
_cell.angle_beta   90.00
_cell.angle_gamma   90.00
#
_symmetry.space_group_name_H-M   'P 1'
#
loop_
_entity.id
_entity.type
_entity.pdbx_description
1 polymer ?
#
loop_
_entity_poly.entity_id
_entity_poly.type
_entity_poly.pdbx_seq_one_letter_code
_entity_poly.pdbx_strand_id
1 'polypeptide(L)' 'VKTPNDMESWDFFDLLLEEANIVGTPGSGFGPSGEGYLRLTAFNTLENTKEAMSRISKLSF' A
#
# COMPACT_ATOMS: atom_id res chain seq x y z
N VAL A 1 1.40 5.95 -4.34
CA VAL A 1 0.34 5.39 -5.21
C VAL A 1 -1.00 5.88 -4.70
N LYS A 2 -1.97 6.17 -5.58
CA LYS A 2 -3.34 6.51 -5.15
C LYS A 2 -4.03 5.24 -4.66
N THR A 3 -4.82 5.33 -3.60
CA THR A 3 -5.66 4.23 -3.12
C THR A 3 -6.75 3.90 -4.15
N PRO A 4 -7.17 2.63 -4.26
CA PRO A 4 -8.28 2.23 -5.12
C PRO A 4 -9.62 2.65 -4.52
N ASN A 5 -10.66 2.82 -5.35
CA ASN A 5 -12.05 3.07 -4.95
C ASN A 5 -12.24 4.22 -3.93
N ASP A 6 -11.36 5.23 -3.99
CA ASP A 6 -11.32 6.38 -3.07
C ASP A 6 -11.25 5.98 -1.58
N MET A 7 -10.63 4.83 -1.29
CA MET A 7 -10.37 4.32 0.05
C MET A 7 -9.45 5.25 0.84
N GLU A 8 -9.66 5.35 2.15
CA GLU A 8 -8.78 6.13 3.02
C GLU A 8 -7.37 5.52 3.11
N SER A 9 -6.38 6.36 3.41
CA SER A 9 -4.97 5.97 3.47
C SER A 9 -4.70 4.88 4.50
N TRP A 10 -5.42 4.94 5.63
CA TRP A 10 -5.31 3.97 6.72
C TRP A 10 -6.00 2.66 6.36
N ASP A 11 -7.21 2.71 5.78
CA ASP A 11 -7.92 1.51 5.31
C ASP A 11 -7.09 0.73 4.28
N PHE A 12 -6.46 1.43 3.33
CA PHE A 12 -5.60 0.77 2.35
C PHE A 12 -4.32 0.21 2.96
N PHE A 13 -3.78 0.86 4.01
CA PHE A 13 -2.65 0.33 4.75
C PHE A 13 -3.02 -0.98 5.48
N ASP A 14 -4.14 -1.00 6.20
CA ASP A 14 -4.60 -2.17 6.96
C ASP A 14 -4.91 -3.34 6.01
N LEU A 15 -5.58 -3.08 4.88
CA LEU A 15 -5.84 -4.08 3.85
C LEU A 15 -4.55 -4.72 3.32
N LEU A 16 -3.52 -3.94 3.00
CA LEU A 16 -2.24 -4.48 2.54
C LEU A 16 -1.52 -5.29 3.62
N LEU A 17 -1.61 -4.86 4.89
CA LEU A 17 -0.98 -5.53 6.01
C LEU A 17 -1.65 -6.88 6.31
N GLU A 18 -2.97 -6.90 6.35
CA GLU A 18 -3.76 -8.07 6.74
C GLU A 18 -3.86 -9.10 5.62
N GLU A 19 -4.18 -8.67 4.40
CA GLU A 19 -4.46 -9.58 3.27
C GLU A 19 -3.21 -9.95 2.47
N ALA A 20 -2.21 -9.05 2.39
CA ALA A 20 -1.00 -9.26 1.57
C ALA A 20 0.30 -9.33 2.38
N ASN A 21 0.26 -9.08 3.70
CA ASN A 21 1.43 -8.98 4.57
C ASN A 21 2.48 -7.98 4.03
N ILE A 22 2.01 -6.83 3.54
CA ILE A 22 2.84 -5.77 2.99
C ILE A 22 2.67 -4.51 3.84
N VAL A 23 3.79 -3.99 4.32
CA VAL A 23 3.83 -2.73 5.06
C VAL A 23 4.10 -1.58 4.09
N GLY A 24 3.19 -0.60 4.08
CA GLY A 24 3.38 0.71 3.44
C GLY A 24 3.43 1.83 4.47
N THR A 25 3.49 3.07 3.99
CA THR A 25 3.23 4.25 4.84
C THR A 25 1.96 4.93 4.36
N PRO A 26 0.92 5.08 5.21
CA PRO A 26 -0.30 5.79 4.85
C PRO A 26 0.02 7.25 4.51
N GLY A 27 -0.59 7.74 3.43
CA GLY A 27 -0.37 9.08 2.90
C GLY A 27 -0.81 10.18 3.87
N SER A 28 -1.86 9.92 4.66
CA SER A 28 -2.31 10.77 5.77
C SER A 28 -1.21 11.12 6.77
N GLY A 29 -0.23 10.23 6.97
CA GLY A 29 0.95 10.47 7.81
C GLY A 29 1.90 11.56 7.28
N PHE A 30 1.74 11.98 6.02
CA PHE A 30 2.48 13.07 5.39
C PHE A 30 1.69 14.39 5.35
N GLY A 31 0.49 14.43 5.94
CA GLY A 31 -0.39 15.61 6.01
C GLY A 31 -1.67 15.46 5.18
N PRO A 32 -2.58 16.44 5.24
CA PRO A 32 -3.93 16.34 4.65
C PRO A 32 -3.94 16.06 3.15
N SER A 33 -2.96 16.60 2.40
CA SER A 33 -2.83 16.38 0.96
C SER A 33 -2.36 14.97 0.59
N GLY A 34 -1.95 14.17 1.57
CA GLY A 34 -1.59 12.77 1.37
C GLY A 34 -2.77 11.82 1.53
N GLU A 35 -3.96 12.29 1.92
CA GLU A 35 -5.14 11.44 2.06
C GLU A 35 -5.52 10.79 0.72
N GLY A 36 -5.94 9.52 0.74
CA GLY A 36 -6.15 8.71 -0.46
C GLY A 36 -4.87 8.28 -1.18
N TYR A 37 -3.72 8.31 -0.51
CA TYR A 37 -2.45 7.81 -1.05
C TYR A 37 -1.74 6.88 -0.08
N LEU A 38 -0.83 6.06 -0.62
CA LEU A 38 0.09 5.21 0.13
C LEU A 38 1.49 5.29 -0.48
N ARG A 39 2.52 5.31 0.37
CA ARG A 39 3.92 5.21 -0.04
C ARG A 39 4.41 3.78 0.11
N LEU A 40 4.98 3.24 -0.97
CA LEU A 40 5.73 1.98 -0.97
C LEU A 40 7.23 2.29 -1.10
N THR A 41 8.07 1.54 -0.40
CA THR A 41 9.53 1.65 -0.53
C THR A 41 10.05 0.69 -1.60
N ALA A 42 11.04 1.14 -2.37
CA ALA A 42 11.79 0.28 -3.29
C ALA A 42 13.06 -0.31 -2.65
N PHE A 43 13.31 -0.02 -1.37
CA PHE A 43 14.47 -0.54 -0.63
C PHE A 43 14.22 -1.98 -0.15
N ASN A 44 14.37 -2.93 -1.06
CA ASN A 44 14.36 -4.36 -0.77
C ASN A 44 15.09 -5.11 -1.90
N THR A 45 15.17 -6.44 -1.82
CA THR A 45 15.67 -7.25 -2.93
C THR A 45 14.68 -7.26 -4.10
N LEU A 46 15.16 -7.57 -5.31
CA LEU A 46 14.32 -7.70 -6.50
C LEU A 46 13.26 -8.79 -6.30
N GLU A 47 13.65 -9.90 -5.70
CA GLU A 47 12.81 -11.06 -5.42
C GLU A 47 11.65 -10.67 -4.49
N ASN A 48 11.94 -10.01 -3.38
CA ASN A 48 10.92 -9.55 -2.43
C ASN A 48 10.00 -8.50 -3.05
N THR A 49 10.55 -7.61 -3.88
CA THR A 49 9.75 -6.60 -4.58
C THR A 49 8.78 -7.25 -5.57
N LYS A 50 9.23 -8.23 -6.35
CA LYS A 50 8.36 -8.99 -7.28
C LYS A 50 7.28 -9.75 -6.53
N GLU A 51 7.63 -10.39 -5.42
CA GLU A 51 6.69 -11.12 -4.58
C GLU A 51 5.62 -10.18 -3.98
N ALA A 52 6.03 -9.03 -3.44
CA ALA A 52 5.10 -8.02 -2.94
C ALA A 52 4.12 -7.55 -4.02
N MET A 53 4.61 -7.26 -5.24
CA MET A 53 3.75 -6.86 -6.35
C MET A 53 2.78 -7.99 -6.78
N SER A 54 3.26 -9.24 -6.79
CA SER A 54 2.42 -10.41 -7.08
C SER A 54 1.28 -10.56 -6.07
N ARG A 55 1.54 -10.35 -4.77
CA ARG A 55 0.48 -10.36 -3.74
C ARG A 55 -0.52 -9.23 -3.92
N ILE A 56 -0.05 -7.99 -4.14
CA ILE A 56 -0.92 -6.83 -4.38
C ILE A 56 -1.83 -7.06 -5.59
N SER A 57 -1.31 -7.64 -6.68
CA SER A 57 -2.10 -7.90 -7.89
C SER A 57 -3.25 -8.91 -7.72
N LYS A 58 -3.26 -9.68 -6.63
CA LYS A 58 -4.30 -10.66 -6.32
C LYS A 58 -5.37 -10.12 -5.39
N LEU A 59 -5.16 -8.93 -4.82
CA LEU A 59 -6.15 -8.28 -3.97
C LEU A 59 -7.35 -7.82 -4.79
N SER A 60 -8.52 -7.99 -4.23
CA SER A 60 -9.76 -7.39 -4.72
C SER A 60 -10.08 -6.16 -3.89
N PHE A 61 -10.41 -5.06 -4.54
CA PHE A 61 -10.81 -3.79 -3.93
C PHE A 61 -12.16 -3.35 -4.45
#